data_AF-A0A958MAB1-F1
#
_entry.id   AF-A0A958MAB1-F1
#
_cell.length_a   1.000
_cell.length_b   1.000
_cell.length_c   1.000
_cell.angle_alpha   90.00
_cell.angle_beta   90.00
_cell.angle_gamma   90.00
#
_symmetry.space_group_name_H-M   'P 1'
#
loop_
_entity.id
_entity.type
_entity.pdbx_description
1 polymer ?
#
loop_
_entity_poly.entity_id
_entity_poly.type
_entity_poly.pdbx_seq_one_letter_code
_entity_poly.pdbx_strand_id
1 'polypeptide(L)' 'PVPHYGVVLPWDTFHDFAGSLKRKGVAFIIEPYVRFKGQPGEQATMFFLDPAGNALEFKAFKDINALFAK' A
#
# COMPACT_ATOMS: atom_id res chain seq x y z
N PRO A 1 17.04 -2.33 4.11
CA PRO A 1 15.64 -1.87 4.28
C PRO A 1 15.61 -0.43 4.78
N VAL A 2 14.88 0.46 4.11
CA VAL A 2 14.66 1.83 4.59
C VAL A 2 13.60 1.77 5.71
N PRO A 3 13.81 2.40 6.87
CA PRO A 3 12.79 2.50 7.90
C PRO A 3 11.51 3.13 7.34
N HIS A 4 10.39 2.45 7.53
CA HIS A 4 9.06 2.92 7.13
C HIS A 4 8.02 2.39 8.12
N TYR A 5 6.86 3.02 8.11
CA TYR A 5 5.68 2.58 8.85
C TYR A 5 4.44 2.90 8.04
N GLY A 6 3.30 2.39 8.47
CA GLY A 6 2.03 2.81 7.88
C GLY A 6 0.90 1.86 8.21
N VAL A 7 -0.01 1.68 7.26
CA VAL A 7 -1.35 1.15 7.53
C VAL A 7 -1.71 0.05 6.54
N VAL A 8 -2.28 -1.04 7.07
CA VAL A 8 -3.00 -2.03 6.27
C VAL A 8 -4.45 -1.60 6.14
N LEU A 9 -4.88 -1.34 4.91
CA LEU A 9 -6.24 -0.92 4.57
C LEU A 9 -7.04 -2.11 4.02
N PRO A 10 -8.38 -2.06 4.09
CA PRO A 10 -9.24 -2.91 3.27
C PRO A 10 -8.91 -2.75 1.77
N TRP A 11 -9.10 -3.83 1.00
CA TRP A 11 -8.72 -3.89 -0.43
C TRP A 11 -9.27 -2.72 -1.25
N ASP A 12 -10.57 -2.48 -1.19
CA ASP A 12 -11.20 -1.41 -1.99
C ASP A 12 -10.80 -0.02 -1.48
N THR A 13 -10.69 0.15 -0.15
CA THR A 13 -10.21 1.39 0.47
C THR A 13 -8.79 1.75 0.01
N PHE A 14 -7.91 0.76 -0.17
CA PHE A 14 -6.57 1.00 -0.72
C PHE A 14 -6.64 1.57 -2.13
N HIS A 15 -7.47 1.00 -3.01
CA HIS A 15 -7.60 1.46 -4.40
C HIS A 15 -8.24 2.85 -4.49
N ASP A 16 -9.26 3.13 -3.68
CA ASP A 16 -9.88 4.45 -3.60
C ASP A 16 -8.89 5.50 -3.08
N PHE A 17 -8.13 5.16 -2.04
CA PHE A 17 -7.12 6.04 -1.46
C PHE A 17 -5.99 6.32 -2.45
N ALA A 18 -5.46 5.28 -3.11
CA ALA A 18 -4.47 5.40 -4.18
C ALA A 18 -4.96 6.32 -5.31
N GLY A 19 -6.21 6.16 -5.75
CA GLY A 19 -6.82 7.03 -6.75
C GLY A 19 -6.94 8.48 -6.29
N SER A 20 -7.31 8.70 -5.03
CA SER A 20 -7.39 10.04 -4.42
C SER A 20 -6.02 10.72 -4.36
N LEU A 21 -4.99 10.00 -3.95
CA LEU A 21 -3.61 10.50 -3.89
C LEU A 21 -3.08 10.87 -5.29
N LYS A 22 -3.34 10.01 -6.30
CA LYS A 22 -3.00 10.30 -7.70
C LYS A 22 -3.68 11.58 -8.20
N ARG A 23 -4.98 11.75 -7.94
CA ARG A 23 -5.71 12.98 -8.31
C ARG A 23 -5.18 14.25 -7.63
N LYS A 24 -4.63 14.12 -6.42
CA LYS A 24 -4.02 15.21 -5.67
C LYS A 24 -2.56 15.48 -6.05
N GLY A 25 -1.99 14.72 -6.98
CA GLY A 25 -0.60 14.90 -7.43
C GLY A 25 0.44 14.49 -6.38
N VAL A 26 0.11 13.58 -5.47
CA VAL A 26 1.09 13.07 -4.50
C VAL A 26 2.15 12.25 -5.25
N ALA A 27 3.42 12.59 -5.03
CA ALA A 27 4.54 11.88 -5.62
C ALA A 27 4.79 10.56 -4.87
N PHE A 28 4.78 9.46 -5.60
CA PHE A 28 5.05 8.14 -5.04
C PHE A 28 6.54 7.78 -5.17
N ILE A 29 7.10 7.17 -4.12
CA ILE A 29 8.37 6.44 -4.21
C ILE A 29 8.12 5.12 -4.93
N ILE A 30 7.01 4.46 -4.58
CA ILE A 30 6.52 3.25 -5.23
C ILE A 30 5.04 3.47 -5.53
N GLU A 31 4.69 3.52 -6.81
CA GLU A 31 3.31 3.64 -7.25
C GLU A 31 2.46 2.46 -6.76
N PRO A 32 1.13 2.63 -6.59
CA PRO A 32 0.24 1.53 -6.23
C PRO A 32 0.23 0.42 -7.28
N TYR A 33 0.58 -0.80 -6.86
CA TYR A 33 0.51 -1.99 -7.70
C TYR A 33 0.18 -3.24 -6.87
N VAL A 34 -0.26 -4.30 -7.55
CA VAL A 34 -0.58 -5.60 -6.95
C VAL A 34 0.61 -6.56 -7.11
N ARG A 35 0.98 -7.21 -6.02
CA ARG A 35 1.99 -8.27 -5.91
C ARG A 35 1.29 -9.62 -5.74
N PHE A 36 1.92 -10.67 -6.27
CA PHE A 36 1.43 -12.05 -6.15
C PHE A 36 -0.01 -12.22 -6.65
N LYS A 37 -0.37 -11.53 -7.74
CA LYS A 37 -1.73 -11.55 -8.28
C LYS A 37 -2.22 -12.99 -8.54
N GLY A 38 -3.35 -13.37 -7.97
CA GLY A 38 -3.94 -14.70 -8.07
C GLY A 38 -3.26 -15.77 -7.22
N GLN A 39 -2.27 -15.41 -6.40
CA GLN A 39 -1.56 -16.35 -5.52
C GLN A 39 -1.91 -16.07 -4.04
N PRO A 40 -1.72 -17.06 -3.14
CA PRO A 40 -1.79 -16.80 -1.71
C PRO A 40 -0.86 -15.65 -1.30
N GLY A 41 -1.38 -14.71 -0.52
CA GLY A 41 -0.65 -13.49 -0.16
C GLY A 41 -0.71 -12.37 -1.21
N GLU A 42 -1.64 -12.45 -2.17
CA GLU A 42 -1.97 -11.35 -3.07
C GLU A 42 -2.21 -10.07 -2.27
N GLN A 43 -1.41 -9.04 -2.57
CA GLN A 43 -1.42 -7.80 -1.83
C GLN A 43 -1.16 -6.61 -2.74
N ALA A 44 -1.79 -5.48 -2.44
CA ALA A 44 -1.46 -4.20 -3.04
C ALA A 44 -0.54 -3.41 -2.11
N THR A 45 0.38 -2.64 -2.66
CA THR A 45 1.32 -1.82 -1.88
C THR A 45 1.61 -0.51 -2.59
N MET A 46 1.83 0.56 -1.83
CA MET A 46 2.33 1.85 -2.32
C MET A 46 3.17 2.55 -1.25
N PHE A 47 4.09 3.40 -1.69
CA PHE A 47 4.95 4.21 -0.82
C PHE A 47 5.00 5.66 -1.28
N PHE A 48 4.95 6.58 -0.32
CA PHE A 48 5.20 8.01 -0.54
C PHE A 48 5.74 8.63 0.76
N LEU A 49 6.27 9.85 0.66
CA LEU A 49 6.76 10.60 1.82
C LEU A 49 5.66 11.47 2.42
N ASP A 50 5.63 11.55 3.75
CA ASP A 50 4.92 12.63 4.43
C ASP A 50 5.69 13.96 4.34
N PRO A 51 5.12 15.10 4.78
CA PRO A 51 5.80 16.39 4.76
C PRO A 51 7.08 16.47 5.60
N ALA A 52 7.30 15.55 6.54
CA ALA A 52 8.50 15.46 7.35
C ALA A 52 9.57 14.54 6.74
N GLY A 53 9.30 13.94 5.58
CA GLY A 53 10.22 13.05 4.87
C GLY A 53 10.17 11.60 5.35
N ASN A 54 9.17 11.19 6.14
CA ASN A 54 9.02 9.80 6.55
C ASN A 54 8.41 8.97 5.42
N ALA A 55 8.98 7.80 5.16
CA ALA A 55 8.41 6.85 4.21
C ALA A 55 7.18 6.16 4.81
N LEU A 56 6.01 6.45 4.21
CA LEU A 56 4.75 5.81 4.57
C LEU A 56 4.49 4.64 3.62
N GLU A 57 4.22 3.48 4.19
CA GLU A 57 3.75 2.32 3.44
C GLU A 57 2.25 2.12 3.66
N PHE A 58 1.50 2.00 2.56
CA PHE A 58 0.14 1.51 2.61
C PHE A 58 0.08 0.15 1.91
N LYS A 59 -0.63 -0.78 2.53
CA LYS A 59 -0.84 -2.13 2.03
C LYS A 59 -2.31 -2.50 2.07
N ALA A 60 -2.70 -3.45 1.24
CA ALA A 60 -3.93 -4.20 1.39
C ALA A 60 -3.70 -5.65 0.97
N PHE A 61 -4.37 -6.59 1.63
CA PHE A 61 -4.33 -8.00 1.26
C PHE A 61 -5.67 -8.40 0.64
N LYS A 62 -5.63 -9.21 -0.41
CA LYS A 62 -6.86 -9.69 -1.06
C LYS A 62 -7.65 -10.61 -0.12
N ASP A 63 -6.92 -11.38 0.66
CA ASP A 63 -7.40 -12.11 1.83
C ASP A 63 -6.67 -11.61 3.07
N ILE A 64 -7.40 -10.96 3.99
CA ILE A 64 -6.82 -10.37 5.20
C ILE A 64 -6.19 -11.41 6.13
N ASN A 65 -6.62 -12.67 6.06
CA ASN A 65 -6.05 -13.75 6.86
C ASN A 65 -4.58 -14.03 6.48
N ALA A 66 -4.15 -13.64 5.28
CA ALA A 66 -2.78 -13.77 4.83
C ALA A 66 -1.81 -12.75 5.48
N LEU A 67 -2.32 -11.74 6.20
CA LEU A 67 -1.49 -10.68 6.79
C LEU A 67 -0.44 -11.20 7.79
N PHE A 68 -0.81 -12.21 8.59
CA PHE A 68 0.05 -12.82 9.61
C PHE A 68 0.17 -14.33 9.43
N ALA A 69 -0.17 -14.84 8.24
CA ALA A 69 0.06 -16.24 7.91
C ALA A 69 1.56 -16.55 8.05
N LYS A 70 1.89 -17.66 8.73
CA LYS A 70 3.27 -18.11 8.97
C LYS A 70 3.92 -18.64 7.71
#